data_AF-A0A6I1GJQ3-F1
#
_entry.id   AF-A0A6I1GJQ3-F1
#
_cell.length_a   1.000
_cell.length_b   1.000
_cell.length_c   1.000
_cell.angle_alpha   90.00
_cell.angle_beta   90.00
_cell.angle_gamma   90.00
#
_symmetry.space_group_name_H-M   'P 1'
#
loop_
_entity.id
_entity.type
_entity.pdbx_description
1 polymer ?
#
loop_
_entity_poly.entity_id
_entity_poly.type
_entity_poly.pdbx_seq_one_letter_code
_entity_poly.pdbx_strand_id
1 'polypeptide(L)'
;MDIAKGTGQVFQPLAVFDMGVQYSERTLKDDHLLPDMNRLTFINRLSVNYDNFNILHPCREGNGRTQRMFWDIVAHDAGWRLDWSRVSKQENDRASQIARETADESALIDMFSNIVCTPDEYDSRSAESIITHLQDAGYTAPPNIYRQLTPSEIDEELERDVYRRMAE
;
A
#
# COMPACT_ATOMS: atom_id res chain seq x y z
N MET A 1 -15.77 7.78 11.98
CA MET A 1 -14.61 7.69 12.87
C MET A 1 -13.41 7.38 12.00
N ASP A 2 -12.35 8.14 12.16
CA ASP A 2 -11.10 7.98 11.42
C ASP A 2 -10.31 6.81 12.00
N ILE A 3 -9.36 6.30 11.23
CA ILE A 3 -8.51 5.17 11.64
C ILE A 3 -7.07 5.68 11.74
N ALA A 4 -6.38 5.30 12.82
CA ALA A 4 -4.96 5.57 13.00
C ALA A 4 -4.21 4.30 13.37
N LYS A 5 -2.91 4.25 13.04
CA LYS A 5 -2.01 3.19 13.49
C LYS A 5 -1.47 3.55 14.87
N GLY A 6 -1.99 2.93 15.94
CA GLY A 6 -1.65 3.31 17.31
C GLY A 6 -1.88 4.81 17.56
N THR A 7 -0.92 5.49 18.17
CA THR A 7 -0.95 6.95 18.40
C THR A 7 -0.36 7.76 17.23
N GLY A 8 -0.09 7.12 16.09
CA GLY A 8 0.51 7.75 14.93
C GLY A 8 -0.47 8.66 14.17
N GLN A 9 0.03 9.20 13.06
CA GLN A 9 -0.79 9.89 12.07
C GLN A 9 -1.99 9.04 11.66
N VAL A 10 -3.10 9.72 11.37
CA VAL A 10 -4.28 9.07 10.80
C VAL A 10 -3.97 8.54 9.39
N PHE A 11 -4.78 7.59 8.97
CA PHE A 11 -4.97 7.28 7.56
C PHE A 11 -5.92 8.30 6.93
N GLN A 12 -6.47 8.02 5.74
CA GLN A 12 -7.43 8.88 5.08
C GLN A 12 -8.58 9.29 6.02
N PRO A 13 -8.76 10.59 6.32
CA PRO A 13 -9.89 11.06 7.10
C PRO A 13 -11.20 10.73 6.39
N LEU A 14 -12.18 10.26 7.16
CA LEU A 14 -13.48 9.84 6.62
C LEU A 14 -14.20 10.99 5.92
N ALA A 15 -14.03 12.21 6.41
CA ALA A 15 -14.66 13.42 5.85
C ALA A 15 -14.25 13.70 4.40
N VAL A 16 -13.07 13.24 3.98
CA VAL A 16 -12.51 13.44 2.63
C VAL A 16 -12.16 12.10 1.98
N PHE A 17 -12.81 11.02 2.41
CA PHE A 17 -12.50 9.67 1.94
C PHE A 17 -12.65 9.52 0.42
N ASP A 18 -13.71 10.12 -0.14
CA ASP A 18 -14.00 10.09 -1.57
C ASP A 18 -12.88 10.70 -2.41
N MET A 19 -12.17 11.73 -1.91
CA MET A 19 -11.02 12.32 -2.59
C MET A 19 -9.90 11.29 -2.78
N GLY A 20 -9.52 10.60 -1.69
CA GLY A 20 -8.48 9.58 -1.74
C GLY A 20 -8.86 8.41 -2.66
N VAL A 21 -10.12 7.97 -2.61
CA VAL A 21 -10.62 6.90 -3.50
C VAL A 21 -10.55 7.34 -4.96
N GLN A 22 -11.07 8.53 -5.29
CA GLN A 22 -11.08 9.04 -6.66
C GLN A 22 -9.67 9.18 -7.22
N TYR A 23 -8.74 9.73 -6.44
CA TYR A 23 -7.34 9.86 -6.82
C TYR A 23 -6.67 8.50 -7.05
N SER A 24 -6.86 7.57 -6.12
CA SER A 24 -6.27 6.22 -6.20
C SER A 24 -6.79 5.45 -7.42
N GLU A 25 -8.11 5.48 -7.65
CA GLU A 25 -8.72 4.83 -8.81
C GLU A 25 -8.29 5.47 -10.11
N ARG A 26 -8.24 6.80 -10.19
CA ARG A 26 -7.83 7.51 -11.40
C ARG A 26 -6.39 7.18 -11.75
N THR A 27 -5.48 7.24 -10.78
CA THR A 27 -4.06 6.91 -10.99
C THR A 27 -3.90 5.49 -11.55
N LEU A 28 -4.58 4.52 -10.95
CA LEU A 28 -4.50 3.12 -11.39
C LEU A 28 -5.13 2.91 -12.78
N LYS A 29 -6.22 3.63 -13.09
CA LYS A 29 -6.85 3.61 -14.42
C LYS A 29 -5.96 4.26 -15.49
N ASP A 30 -5.30 5.37 -15.16
CA ASP A 30 -4.36 6.04 -16.06
C ASP A 30 -3.12 5.17 -16.33
N ASP A 31 -2.75 4.33 -15.36
CA ASP A 31 -1.75 3.27 -15.52
C ASP A 31 -2.28 2.01 -16.23
N HIS A 32 -3.55 2.00 -16.65
CA HIS A 32 -4.21 0.90 -17.34
C HIS A 32 -4.16 -0.44 -16.58
N LEU A 33 -4.08 -0.42 -15.25
CA LEU A 33 -3.81 -1.60 -14.39
C LEU A 33 -2.41 -2.22 -14.57
N LEU A 34 -1.42 -1.43 -14.97
CA LEU A 34 0.01 -1.79 -15.05
C LEU A 34 0.47 -2.80 -16.13
N PRO A 35 -0.26 -3.10 -17.24
CA PRO A 35 0.18 -4.06 -18.24
C PRO A 35 1.35 -3.54 -19.07
N ASP A 36 2.06 -4.45 -19.74
CA ASP A 36 3.09 -4.16 -20.77
C ASP A 36 4.26 -3.28 -20.29
N MET A 37 4.49 -3.22 -18.99
CA MET A 37 5.60 -2.49 -18.38
C MET A 37 6.83 -3.39 -18.23
N ASN A 38 8.02 -2.85 -18.55
CA ASN A 38 9.26 -3.49 -18.12
C ASN A 38 9.33 -3.47 -16.57
N ARG A 39 10.17 -4.34 -16.00
CA ARG A 39 10.25 -4.55 -14.55
C ARG A 39 10.45 -3.26 -13.75
N LEU A 40 11.34 -2.38 -14.21
CA LEU A 40 11.65 -1.13 -13.51
C LEU A 40 10.44 -0.19 -13.53
N THR A 41 9.80 -0.01 -14.68
CA THR A 41 8.58 0.81 -14.80
C THR A 41 7.44 0.23 -13.97
N PHE A 42 7.23 -1.08 -14.01
CA PHE A 42 6.23 -1.77 -13.22
C PHE A 42 6.42 -1.54 -11.72
N ILE A 43 7.64 -1.73 -11.20
CA ILE A 43 7.96 -1.51 -9.77
C ILE A 43 7.64 -0.06 -9.37
N ASN A 44 8.09 0.92 -10.17
CA ASN A 44 7.85 2.33 -9.83
C ASN A 44 6.36 2.66 -9.77
N ARG A 45 5.58 2.22 -10.77
CA ARG A 45 4.12 2.49 -10.81
C ARG A 45 3.36 1.67 -9.77
N LEU A 46 3.78 0.44 -9.50
CA LEU A 46 3.23 -0.38 -8.42
C LEU A 46 3.43 0.31 -7.06
N SER A 47 4.62 0.84 -6.76
CA SER A 47 4.88 1.52 -5.48
C SER A 47 3.98 2.73 -5.26
N VAL A 48 3.79 3.56 -6.30
CA VAL A 48 2.89 4.73 -6.23
C VAL A 48 1.44 4.29 -6.00
N ASN A 49 0.94 3.34 -6.78
CA ASN A 49 -0.43 2.88 -6.62
C ASN A 49 -0.63 2.13 -5.29
N TYR A 50 0.36 1.36 -4.84
CA TYR A 50 0.33 0.71 -3.55
C TYR A 50 0.20 1.73 -2.42
N ASP A 51 1.00 2.81 -2.41
CA ASP A 51 0.91 3.87 -1.39
C ASP A 51 -0.47 4.55 -1.39
N ASN A 52 -0.97 4.92 -2.58
CA ASN A 52 -2.28 5.55 -2.75
C ASN A 52 -3.42 4.71 -2.19
N PHE A 53 -3.45 3.41 -2.46
CA PHE A 53 -4.45 2.52 -1.87
C PHE A 53 -4.19 2.23 -0.39
N ASN A 54 -2.91 2.22 0.01
CA ASN A 54 -2.53 1.95 1.37
C ASN A 54 -2.97 3.07 2.30
N ILE A 55 -2.95 4.34 1.93
CA ILE A 55 -3.43 5.42 2.81
C ILE A 55 -4.95 5.36 3.08
N LEU A 56 -5.75 4.70 2.24
CA LEU A 56 -7.21 4.63 2.40
C LEU A 56 -7.63 3.92 3.70
N HIS A 57 -7.03 2.76 4.00
CA HIS A 57 -7.37 1.96 5.20
C HIS A 57 -8.88 1.85 5.48
N PRO A 58 -9.71 1.33 4.55
CA PRO A 58 -11.17 1.33 4.68
C PRO A 58 -11.72 0.49 5.84
N CYS A 59 -10.96 -0.50 6.30
CA CYS A 59 -11.39 -1.44 7.33
C CYS A 59 -10.64 -1.22 8.65
N ARG A 60 -11.26 -1.56 9.79
CA ARG A 60 -10.57 -1.55 11.09
C ARG A 60 -9.41 -2.56 11.12
N GLU A 61 -9.64 -3.76 10.58
CA GLU A 61 -8.66 -4.85 10.49
C GLU A 61 -8.74 -5.52 9.12
N GLY A 62 -7.66 -6.17 8.70
CA GLY A 62 -7.63 -6.93 7.45
C GLY A 62 -7.20 -6.17 6.20
N ASN A 63 -6.87 -4.87 6.29
CA ASN A 63 -6.41 -4.07 5.14
C ASN A 63 -5.19 -4.71 4.46
N GLY A 64 -4.15 -5.06 5.22
CA GLY A 64 -2.93 -5.62 4.64
C GLY A 64 -3.15 -6.93 3.87
N ARG A 65 -3.98 -7.85 4.40
CA ARG A 65 -4.32 -9.11 3.70
C ARG A 65 -5.11 -8.85 2.42
N THR A 66 -6.08 -7.94 2.48
CA THR A 66 -6.91 -7.58 1.33
C THR A 66 -6.09 -6.90 0.23
N GLN A 67 -5.22 -5.95 0.62
CA GLN A 67 -4.35 -5.24 -0.32
C GLN A 67 -3.32 -6.16 -0.96
N ARG A 68 -2.65 -7.04 -0.20
CA ARG A 68 -1.70 -8.00 -0.79
C ARG A 68 -2.38 -8.87 -1.87
N MET A 69 -3.56 -9.41 -1.56
CA MET A 69 -4.32 -10.20 -2.53
C MET A 69 -4.77 -9.38 -3.75
N PHE A 70 -5.16 -8.12 -3.55
CA PHE A 70 -5.48 -7.22 -4.66
C PHE A 70 -4.27 -6.99 -5.57
N TRP A 71 -3.11 -6.68 -5.00
CA TRP A 71 -1.88 -6.43 -5.74
C TRP A 71 -1.31 -7.69 -6.38
N ASP A 72 -1.53 -8.87 -5.80
CA ASP A 72 -1.20 -10.16 -6.43
C ASP A 72 -1.97 -10.34 -7.74
N ILE A 73 -3.27 -10.02 -7.75
CA ILE A 73 -4.11 -10.12 -8.96
C ILE A 73 -3.65 -9.13 -10.02
N VAL A 74 -3.45 -7.85 -9.64
CA VAL A 74 -2.98 -6.82 -10.58
C VAL A 74 -1.61 -7.18 -11.15
N ALA A 75 -0.67 -7.60 -10.32
CA ALA A 75 0.66 -7.99 -10.77
C ALA A 75 0.61 -9.21 -11.70
N HIS A 76 -0.19 -10.21 -11.35
CA HIS A 76 -0.39 -11.41 -12.16
C HIS A 76 -0.88 -11.06 -13.56
N ASP A 77 -1.92 -10.22 -13.67
CA ASP A 77 -2.49 -9.82 -14.95
C ASP A 77 -1.54 -8.93 -15.75
N ALA A 78 -0.62 -8.23 -15.09
CA ALA A 78 0.48 -7.47 -15.70
C ALA A 78 1.69 -8.34 -16.11
N GLY A 79 1.65 -9.66 -15.89
CA GLY A 79 2.74 -10.58 -16.25
C GLY A 79 3.85 -10.74 -15.20
N TRP A 80 3.60 -10.27 -13.97
CA TRP A 80 4.53 -10.33 -12.84
C TRP A 80 3.96 -11.15 -11.69
N ARG A 81 4.81 -11.50 -10.72
CA ARG A 81 4.40 -12.11 -9.45
C ARG A 81 5.02 -11.34 -8.29
N LEU A 82 4.36 -11.36 -7.14
CA LEU A 82 4.86 -10.78 -5.90
C LEU A 82 5.18 -11.91 -4.91
N ASP A 83 6.46 -12.12 -4.65
CA ASP A 83 6.91 -13.10 -3.65
C ASP A 83 6.94 -12.48 -2.26
N TRP A 84 5.77 -12.37 -1.63
CA TRP A 84 5.60 -11.82 -0.29
C TRP A 84 6.36 -12.60 0.80
N SER A 85 6.88 -13.80 0.51
CA SER A 85 7.73 -14.53 1.47
C SER A 85 9.09 -13.86 1.70
N ARG A 86 9.48 -12.97 0.79
CA ARG A 86 10.77 -12.26 0.80
C ARG A 86 10.73 -10.90 1.48
N VAL A 87 9.58 -10.55 2.06
CA VAL A 87 9.42 -9.31 2.82
C VAL A 87 8.68 -9.60 4.12
N SER A 88 9.24 -9.14 5.22
CA SER A 88 8.57 -9.22 6.50
C SER A 88 7.48 -8.16 6.60
N LYS A 89 6.50 -8.41 7.48
CA LYS A 89 5.50 -7.41 7.84
C LYS A 89 6.12 -6.09 8.30
N GLN A 90 7.24 -6.14 9.05
CA GLN A 90 7.91 -4.95 9.58
C GLN A 90 8.54 -4.10 8.47
N GLU A 91 9.16 -4.74 7.48
CA GLU A 91 9.73 -4.04 6.32
C GLU A 91 8.65 -3.32 5.52
N ASN A 92 7.52 -3.98 5.26
CA ASN A 92 6.38 -3.37 4.57
C ASN A 92 5.76 -2.21 5.39
N ASP A 93 5.51 -2.43 6.69
CA ASP A 93 4.98 -1.38 7.58
C ASP A 93 5.91 -0.15 7.61
N ARG A 94 7.23 -0.37 7.65
CA ARG A 94 8.24 0.71 7.65
C ARG A 94 8.27 1.46 6.32
N ALA A 95 8.29 0.75 5.19
CA ALA A 95 8.30 1.37 3.86
C ALA A 95 7.02 2.20 3.63
N SER A 96 5.87 1.64 4.02
CA SER A 96 4.57 2.32 3.99
C SER A 96 4.52 3.56 4.88
N GLN A 97 5.13 3.49 6.07
CA GLN A 97 5.18 4.63 6.98
C GLN A 97 5.99 5.78 6.39
N ILE A 98 7.16 5.48 5.82
CA ILE A 98 8.03 6.48 5.17
C ILE A 98 7.27 7.16 4.03
N ALA A 99 6.70 6.39 3.10
CA ALA A 99 5.98 6.95 1.95
C ALA A 99 4.85 7.89 2.38
N ARG A 100 4.05 7.48 3.37
CA ARG A 100 2.97 8.30 3.92
C ARG A 100 3.48 9.58 4.62
N GLU A 101 4.59 9.51 5.34
CA GLU A 101 5.12 10.64 6.11
C GLU A 101 5.86 11.66 5.23
N THR A 102 6.54 11.21 4.18
CA THR A 102 7.43 12.05 3.37
C THR A 102 7.01 12.21 1.91
N ALA A 103 5.92 11.57 1.49
CA ALA A 103 5.49 11.50 0.10
C ALA A 103 6.60 10.97 -0.85
N ASP A 104 7.44 10.05 -0.35
CA ASP A 104 8.57 9.44 -1.06
C ASP A 104 8.45 7.92 -1.07
N GLU A 105 8.19 7.35 -2.25
CA GLU A 105 8.01 5.92 -2.44
C GLU A 105 9.33 5.14 -2.59
N SER A 106 10.50 5.76 -2.42
CA SER A 106 11.81 5.09 -2.61
C SER A 106 11.95 3.81 -1.78
N ALA A 107 11.51 3.83 -0.51
CA ALA A 107 11.54 2.64 0.33
C ALA A 107 10.59 1.53 -0.14
N LEU A 108 9.45 1.90 -0.73
CA LEU A 108 8.52 0.94 -1.35
C LEU A 108 9.12 0.37 -2.65
N ILE A 109 9.76 1.21 -3.46
CA ILE A 109 10.47 0.80 -4.68
C ILE A 109 11.55 -0.23 -4.34
N ASP A 110 12.37 0.03 -3.33
CA ASP A 110 13.40 -0.91 -2.88
C ASP A 110 12.79 -2.24 -2.41
N MET A 111 11.72 -2.18 -1.62
CA MET A 111 10.98 -3.37 -1.16
C MET A 111 10.43 -4.17 -2.36
N PHE A 112 9.72 -3.52 -3.28
CA PHE A 112 9.14 -4.18 -4.45
C PHE A 112 10.21 -4.70 -5.42
N SER A 113 11.37 -4.04 -5.50
CA SER A 113 12.52 -4.54 -6.27
C SER A 113 13.03 -5.90 -5.79
N ASN A 114 12.78 -6.25 -4.52
CA ASN A 114 13.16 -7.55 -3.97
C ASN A 114 12.10 -8.62 -4.22
N ILE A 115 10.82 -8.28 -4.28
CA ILE A 115 9.73 -9.28 -4.32
C ILE A 115 9.10 -9.47 -5.70
N VAL A 116 9.21 -8.50 -6.61
CA VAL A 116 8.70 -8.62 -7.98
C VAL A 116 9.56 -9.60 -8.77
N CYS A 117 8.95 -10.66 -9.31
CA CYS A 117 9.61 -11.68 -10.10
C CYS A 117 8.74 -12.12 -11.29
N THR A 118 9.33 -12.86 -12.23
CA THR A 118 8.57 -13.48 -13.31
C THR A 118 7.77 -14.70 -12.81
N PRO A 119 6.74 -15.14 -13.54
CA PRO A 119 6.02 -16.38 -13.23
C PRO A 119 6.96 -17.59 -13.07
N ASP A 120 7.92 -17.76 -13.98
CA ASP A 120 8.89 -18.87 -13.94
C ASP A 120 9.77 -18.82 -12.67
N GLU A 121 10.25 -17.63 -12.30
CA GLU A 121 11.02 -17.43 -11.08
C GLU A 121 10.21 -17.75 -9.83
N TYR A 122 8.92 -17.41 -9.82
CA TYR A 122 8.02 -17.68 -8.70
C TYR A 122 7.73 -19.17 -8.54
N ASP A 123 7.37 -19.85 -9.62
CA ASP A 123 6.94 -21.25 -9.59
C ASP A 123 8.07 -22.19 -9.17
N SER A 124 9.32 -21.85 -9.55
CA SER A 124 10.53 -22.56 -9.12
C SER A 124 10.78 -22.54 -7.60
N ARG A 125 10.06 -21.71 -6.83
CA ARG A 125 10.26 -21.45 -5.40
C ARG A 125 9.06 -21.84 -4.51
N SER A 126 7.98 -22.38 -5.10
CA SER A 126 6.60 -22.18 -4.63
C SER A 126 6.06 -23.08 -3.50
N ALA A 127 6.84 -23.93 -2.84
CA ALA A 127 6.27 -24.83 -1.82
C ALA A 127 5.79 -24.12 -0.53
N GLU A 128 6.24 -22.89 -0.24
CA GLU A 128 6.00 -22.22 1.06
C GLU A 128 5.08 -20.97 0.96
N SER A 129 4.66 -20.58 -0.24
CA SER A 129 4.14 -19.24 -0.52
C SER A 129 2.82 -18.88 0.18
N ILE A 130 1.82 -19.77 0.17
CA ILE A 130 0.45 -19.44 0.66
C ILE A 130 0.42 -19.19 2.17
N ILE A 131 1.20 -19.96 2.93
CA ILE A 131 1.25 -19.84 4.39
C ILE A 131 1.85 -18.48 4.78
N THR A 132 2.92 -18.05 4.10
CA THR A 132 3.58 -16.78 4.38
C THR A 132 2.72 -15.57 3.97
N HIS A 133 1.90 -15.67 2.91
CA HIS A 133 0.94 -14.61 2.54
C HIS A 133 -0.06 -14.29 3.67
N LEU A 134 -0.44 -15.33 4.43
CA LEU A 134 -1.46 -15.27 5.48
C LEU A 134 -0.87 -15.09 6.89
N GLN A 135 0.42 -15.32 7.07
CA GLN A 135 1.10 -15.15 8.35
C GLN A 135 1.42 -13.68 8.60
N ASP A 136 0.70 -13.05 9.52
CA ASP A 136 1.21 -11.89 10.24
C ASP A 136 2.25 -12.43 11.24
N ALA A 137 3.53 -12.41 10.85
CA ALA A 137 4.63 -13.04 11.57
C ALA A 137 4.79 -12.51 13.01
N GLY A 138 4.01 -13.03 13.97
CA GLY A 138 4.24 -13.00 15.43
C GLY A 138 4.44 -11.63 16.09
N TYR A 139 4.39 -10.54 15.32
CA TYR A 139 4.83 -9.21 15.71
C TYR A 139 3.66 -8.40 16.26
N THR A 140 3.83 -7.84 17.45
CA THR A 140 2.88 -6.93 18.09
C THR A 140 3.03 -5.53 17.49
N ALA A 141 2.42 -5.28 16.34
CA ALA A 141 2.23 -3.92 15.85
C ALA A 141 1.15 -3.21 16.68
N PRO A 142 1.23 -1.87 16.84
CA PRO A 142 0.13 -1.11 17.42
C PRO A 142 -1.17 -1.41 16.64
N PRO A 143 -2.28 -1.68 17.34
CA PRO A 143 -3.55 -1.94 16.67
C PRO A 143 -4.01 -0.70 15.92
N ASN A 144 -4.81 -0.91 14.89
CA ASN A 144 -5.58 0.18 14.31
C ASN A 144 -6.65 0.61 15.31
N ILE A 145 -6.69 1.89 15.61
CA ILE A 145 -7.64 2.47 16.56
C ILE A 145 -8.56 3.46 15.86
N TYR A 146 -9.78 3.60 16.39
CA TYR A 146 -10.65 4.69 15.98
C TYR A 146 -10.20 5.99 16.65
N ARG A 147 -10.13 7.05 15.85
CA ARG A 147 -9.91 8.42 16.30
C ARG A 147 -11.03 9.30 15.75
N GLN A 148 -11.45 10.29 16.52
CA GLN A 148 -12.36 11.31 16.04
C GLN A 148 -11.55 12.58 15.81
N LEU A 149 -11.47 13.06 14.58
CA LEU A 149 -10.85 14.34 14.27
C LEU A 149 -11.88 15.47 14.37
N THR A 150 -11.40 16.62 14.85
CA THR A 150 -12.10 17.90 14.76
C THR A 150 -11.94 18.49 13.35
N PRO A 151 -12.79 19.46 12.93
CA PRO A 151 -12.61 20.14 11.64
C PRO A 151 -11.21 20.75 11.46
N SER A 152 -10.67 21.39 12.49
CA SER A 152 -9.31 21.98 12.45
C SER A 152 -8.22 20.92 12.28
N GLU A 153 -8.35 19.76 12.92
CA GLU A 153 -7.40 18.66 12.73
C GLU A 153 -7.49 18.05 11.32
N ILE A 154 -8.67 18.08 10.69
CA ILE A 154 -8.82 17.66 9.29
C ILE A 154 -8.13 18.67 8.38
N ASP A 155 -8.33 19.97 8.59
CA ASP A 155 -7.67 21.02 7.80
C ASP A 155 -6.13 20.90 7.92
N GLU A 156 -5.60 20.70 9.13
CA GLU A 156 -4.17 20.48 9.36
C GLU A 156 -3.65 19.22 8.66
N GLU A 157 -4.43 18.13 8.67
CA GLU A 157 -4.07 16.88 8.01
C GLU A 157 -3.98 17.06 6.48
N LEU A 158 -4.89 17.85 5.89
CA LEU A 158 -4.92 18.13 4.45
C LEU A 158 -3.73 18.98 3.96
N GLU A 159 -3.00 19.65 4.84
CA GLU A 159 -1.79 20.40 4.47
C GLU A 159 -0.57 19.50 4.20
N ARG A 160 -0.66 18.19 4.48
CA ARG A 160 0.44 17.25 4.25
C ARG A 160 0.67 17.00 2.75
N ASP A 161 1.93 16.73 2.40
CA ASP A 161 2.36 16.51 1.01
C ASP A 161 1.55 15.42 0.29
N VAL A 162 1.16 14.35 1.01
CA VAL A 162 0.35 13.27 0.44
C VAL A 162 -1.02 13.75 -0.07
N TYR A 163 -1.67 14.71 0.59
CA TYR A 163 -2.96 15.25 0.14
C TYR A 163 -2.81 16.36 -0.88
N ARG A 164 -1.72 17.14 -0.84
CA ARG A 164 -1.45 18.11 -1.90
C ARG A 164 -1.38 17.44 -3.26
N ARG A 165 -0.76 16.25 -3.35
CA ARG A 165 -0.75 15.43 -4.57
C ARG A 165 -2.14 14.97 -5.02
N MET A 166 -3.07 14.73 -4.08
CA MET A 166 -4.43 14.29 -4.39
C MET A 166 -5.36 15.42 -4.86
N ALA A 167 -5.00 16.67 -4.57
CA ALA A 167 -5.80 17.85 -4.87
C ALA A 167 -5.50 18.49 -6.24
N GLU A 168 -4.42 18.05 -6.92
CA GLU A 168 -4.00 18.46 -8.27
C GLU A 168 -4.75 17.69 -9.38
#